data_AF-A0AAQ4D1V3-F1
#
_entry.id   AF-A0AAQ4D1V3-F1
#
_cell.length_a   1.000
_cell.length_b   1.000
_cell.length_c   1.000
_cell.angle_alpha   90.00
_cell.angle_beta   90.00
_cell.angle_gamma   90.00
#
_symmetry.space_group_name_H-M   'P 1'
#
loop_
_entity.id
_entity.type
_entity.pdbx_description
1 polymer ?
#
loop_
_entity_poly.entity_id
_entity_poly.type
_entity_poly.pdbx_seq_one_letter_code
_entity_poly.pdbx_strand_id
1 'polypeptide(L)'
;MSIGRAAVGKTGERRAVNCALDLQFSSKARADFLKKKMGLHFGNLYKLRGIVTYRLSPYEQRAFAGLLKNGIPNVFRRTMDQLPYVAPPFVLAYLIYDWAERVHEKSMRKNPADFANDK
;
A
#
# COMPACT_ATOMS: atom_id res chain seq x y z
N MET A 1 25.81 -44.88 5.12
CA MET A 1 25.78 -43.69 5.99
C MET A 1 24.36 -43.11 5.94
N SER A 2 23.31 -43.79 6.37
CA SER A 2 22.88 -44.08 7.76
C SER A 2 22.83 -42.86 8.66
N ILE A 3 21.72 -42.11 8.68
CA ILE A 3 21.08 -41.71 9.94
C ILE A 3 19.57 -41.72 9.73
N GLY A 4 18.96 -42.86 10.07
CA GLY A 4 17.53 -43.02 10.20
C GLY A 4 17.01 -42.27 11.42
N ARG A 5 15.88 -41.61 11.21
CA ARG A 5 15.08 -40.87 12.17
C ARG A 5 14.47 -41.84 13.18
N ALA A 6 15.00 -41.87 14.41
CA ALA A 6 14.41 -42.64 15.51
C ALA A 6 13.36 -41.81 16.26
N ALA A 7 12.16 -42.37 16.31
CA ALA A 7 10.97 -41.83 16.90
C ALA A 7 11.03 -41.72 18.44
N VAL A 8 10.67 -40.54 18.94
CA VAL A 8 9.56 -40.32 19.89
C VAL A 8 9.41 -41.36 21.01
N GLY A 9 9.94 -41.01 22.18
CA GLY A 9 9.56 -41.59 23.48
C GLY A 9 9.18 -40.47 24.46
N LYS A 10 8.10 -40.69 25.23
CA LYS A 10 7.41 -39.79 26.17
C LYS A 10 6.30 -38.90 25.57
N THR A 11 5.36 -39.53 24.89
CA THR A 11 3.97 -39.05 24.75
C THR A 11 3.17 -39.48 25.98
N GLY A 12 2.92 -38.56 26.91
CA GLY A 12 2.02 -38.78 28.04
C GLY A 12 1.89 -37.54 28.91
N GLU A 13 3.02 -36.98 29.32
CA GLU A 13 3.03 -35.90 30.32
C GLU A 13 3.46 -34.54 29.76
N ARG A 14 4.22 -34.54 28.64
CA ARG A 14 4.63 -33.29 27.95
C ARG A 14 3.51 -32.58 27.19
N ARG A 15 2.38 -33.26 26.90
CA ARG A 15 1.26 -32.60 26.21
C ARG A 15 0.51 -31.63 27.12
N ALA A 16 0.39 -31.93 28.42
CA ALA A 16 -0.31 -31.05 29.35
C ALA A 16 0.50 -29.77 29.65
N VAL A 17 1.82 -29.89 29.88
CA VAL A 17 2.69 -28.71 30.07
C VAL A 17 2.83 -27.89 28.79
N ASN A 18 2.91 -28.50 27.61
CA ASN A 18 2.92 -27.73 26.36
C ASN A 18 1.58 -27.05 26.09
N CYS A 19 0.42 -27.70 26.33
CA CYS A 19 -0.89 -27.03 26.24
C CYS A 19 -1.03 -25.87 27.24
N ALA A 20 -0.53 -26.01 28.47
CA ALA A 20 -0.56 -24.92 29.45
C ALA A 20 0.37 -23.76 29.07
N LEU A 21 1.56 -24.06 28.53
CA LEU A 21 2.50 -23.05 28.03
C LEU A 21 1.94 -22.33 26.79
N ASP A 22 1.29 -23.05 25.87
CA ASP A 22 0.63 -22.52 24.66
C ASP A 22 -0.61 -21.67 25.00
N LEU A 23 -1.40 -22.06 26.01
CA LEU A 23 -2.54 -21.28 26.50
C LEU A 23 -2.10 -20.03 27.29
N GLN A 24 -0.99 -20.10 28.03
CA GLN A 24 -0.38 -18.92 28.66
C GLN A 24 0.25 -17.98 27.61
N PHE A 25 0.85 -18.50 26.54
CA PHE A 25 1.35 -17.68 25.42
C PHE A 25 0.21 -17.00 24.66
N SER A 26 -0.91 -17.70 24.43
CA SER A 26 -2.09 -17.18 23.74
C SER A 26 -2.82 -16.09 24.53
N SER A 27 -2.97 -16.27 25.85
CA SER A 27 -3.62 -15.28 26.72
C SER A 27 -2.80 -13.99 26.89
N LYS A 28 -1.47 -14.10 26.99
CA LYS A 28 -0.57 -12.92 27.08
C LYS A 28 -0.46 -12.18 25.75
N ALA A 29 -0.35 -12.89 24.63
CA ALA A 29 -0.37 -12.28 23.29
C ALA A 29 -1.71 -11.60 22.98
N ARG A 30 -2.83 -12.16 23.45
CA ARG A 30 -4.15 -11.53 23.38
C ARG A 30 -4.25 -10.30 24.28
N ALA A 31 -3.74 -10.34 25.52
CA ALA A 31 -3.71 -9.17 26.40
C ALA A 31 -2.83 -8.04 25.84
N ASP A 32 -1.68 -8.38 25.24
CA ASP A 32 -0.80 -7.42 24.57
C ASP A 32 -1.44 -6.83 23.30
N PHE A 33 -2.19 -7.64 22.54
CA PHE A 33 -2.98 -7.17 21.39
C PHE A 33 -4.19 -6.30 21.80
N LEU A 34 -4.87 -6.64 22.91
CA LEU A 34 -5.98 -5.87 23.46
C LEU A 34 -5.48 -4.57 24.12
N LYS A 35 -4.28 -4.57 24.71
CA LYS A 35 -3.62 -3.34 25.18
C LYS A 35 -3.19 -2.43 24.03
N LYS A 36 -2.88 -3.00 22.87
CA LYS A 36 -2.59 -2.27 21.62
C LYS A 36 -3.83 -1.61 20.98
N LYS A 37 -5.05 -1.97 21.40
CA LYS A 37 -6.32 -1.37 20.94
C LYS A 37 -6.67 -0.05 21.64
N MET A 38 -6.06 0.23 22.79
CA MET A 38 -6.15 1.53 23.47
C MET A 38 -4.89 2.32 23.08
N GLY A 39 -5.06 3.50 22.49
CA GLY A 39 -4.04 4.22 21.73
C GLY A 39 -2.65 4.29 22.41
N LEU A 40 -1.60 4.07 21.62
CA LEU A 40 -0.22 4.20 22.10
C LEU A 40 0.08 5.69 22.27
N HIS A 41 0.37 6.10 23.50
CA HIS A 41 0.77 7.46 23.86
C HIS A 41 2.29 7.64 23.84
N PHE A 42 2.76 8.86 23.58
CA PHE A 42 4.18 9.21 23.65
C PHE A 42 4.79 8.68 24.96
N GLY A 43 5.87 7.89 24.84
CA GLY A 43 6.50 7.16 25.95
C GLY A 43 6.28 5.63 25.92
N ASN A 44 5.22 5.12 25.25
CA ASN A 44 4.94 3.68 25.15
C ASN A 44 4.78 3.17 23.70
N LEU A 45 5.47 3.80 22.72
CA LEU A 45 5.39 3.43 21.30
C LEU A 45 6.30 2.24 20.96
N TYR A 46 7.60 2.43 21.16
CA TYR A 46 8.64 1.48 20.76
C TYR A 46 9.90 1.67 21.61
N LYS A 47 10.63 0.59 21.87
CA LYS A 47 11.92 0.65 22.58
C LYS A 47 13.05 0.91 21.58
N LEU A 48 13.40 2.18 21.37
CA LEU A 48 14.58 2.58 20.58
C LEU A 48 15.80 2.75 21.50
N ARG A 49 16.95 2.22 21.09
CA ARG A 49 18.25 2.39 21.77
C ARG A 49 19.30 2.78 20.73
N GLY A 50 20.18 3.73 21.04
CA GLY A 50 21.36 4.04 20.22
C GLY A 50 21.15 4.92 18.98
N ILE A 51 20.05 5.66 18.86
CA ILE A 51 19.83 6.59 17.74
C ILE A 51 20.06 8.03 18.24
N VAL A 52 21.01 8.72 17.63
CA VAL A 52 21.30 10.14 17.90
C VAL A 52 20.84 10.94 16.69
N THR A 53 19.93 11.90 16.89
CA THR A 53 19.44 12.78 15.82
C THR A 53 19.82 14.22 16.09
N TYR A 54 20.48 14.86 15.14
CA TYR A 54 20.84 16.28 15.20
C TYR A 54 19.81 17.12 14.44
N ARG A 55 19.51 18.31 14.97
CA ARG A 55 18.58 19.27 14.34
C ARG A 55 19.11 20.68 14.57
N LEU A 56 18.95 21.54 13.57
CA LEU A 56 19.27 22.96 13.65
C LEU A 56 18.01 23.76 14.00
N SER A 57 18.13 24.90 14.68
CA SER A 57 17.01 25.79 14.97
C SER A 57 16.33 26.26 13.67
N PRO A 58 14.99 26.39 13.61
CA PRO A 58 14.31 26.84 12.39
C PRO A 58 14.72 28.24 11.94
N TYR A 59 15.17 29.09 12.86
CA TYR A 59 15.61 30.46 12.55
C TYR A 59 16.99 30.51 11.85
N GLU A 60 17.75 29.41 11.91
CA GLU A 60 19.05 29.28 11.26
C GLU A 60 18.95 28.55 9.91
N GLN A 61 17.81 27.93 9.62
CA GLN A 61 17.55 27.23 8.37
C GLN A 61 16.91 28.16 7.34
N ARG A 62 17.30 28.01 6.06
CA ARG A 62 16.63 28.71 4.96
C ARG A 62 15.43 27.88 4.53
N ALA A 63 14.21 28.44 4.63
CA ALA A 63 12.96 27.71 4.37
C ALA A 63 12.89 27.06 2.97
N PHE A 64 13.48 27.69 1.95
CA PHE A 64 13.50 27.19 0.57
C PHE A 64 14.90 26.80 0.08
N ALA A 65 15.78 26.36 1.00
CA ALA A 65 17.10 25.88 0.61
C ALA A 65 17.01 24.78 -0.47
N GLY A 66 17.66 25.00 -1.62
CA GLY A 66 17.75 23.98 -2.67
C GLY A 66 16.44 23.70 -3.43
N LEU A 67 15.45 24.58 -3.39
CA LEU A 67 14.17 24.35 -4.08
C LEU A 67 14.34 24.14 -5.60
N LEU A 68 15.15 24.97 -6.26
CA LEU A 68 15.42 24.83 -7.69
C LEU A 68 16.39 23.67 -8.00
N LYS A 69 17.47 23.55 -7.22
CA LYS A 69 18.54 22.56 -7.47
C LYS A 69 18.13 21.13 -7.13
N ASN A 70 17.43 20.93 -6.01
CA ASN A 70 17.08 19.60 -5.49
C ASN A 70 15.58 19.35 -5.55
N GLY A 71 14.75 20.38 -5.36
CA GLY A 71 13.29 20.24 -5.34
C GLY A 71 12.73 19.86 -6.71
N ILE A 72 12.96 20.67 -7.73
CA ILE A 72 12.46 20.45 -9.10
C ILE A 72 12.86 19.08 -9.67
N PRO A 73 14.14 18.67 -9.69
CA PRO A 73 14.50 17.37 -10.26
C PRO A 73 13.92 16.21 -9.46
N ASN A 74 13.74 16.34 -8.13
CA ASN A 74 13.10 15.30 -7.34
C ASN A 74 11.60 15.21 -7.59
N VAL A 75 10.91 16.33 -7.77
CA VAL A 75 9.49 16.33 -8.16
C VAL A 75 9.33 15.71 -9.54
N PHE A 76 10.16 16.10 -10.51
CA PHE A 76 10.13 15.54 -11.84
C PHE A 76 10.33 14.02 -11.83
N ARG A 77 11.37 13.54 -11.15
CA ARG A 77 11.61 12.09 -10.99
C ARG A 77 10.38 11.38 -10.39
N ARG A 78 9.80 11.92 -9.32
CA ARG A 78 8.62 11.33 -8.66
C ARG A 78 7.40 11.28 -9.58
N THR A 79 7.17 12.33 -10.37
CA THR A 79 6.06 12.38 -11.32
C THR A 79 6.26 11.37 -12.45
N MET A 80 7.48 11.27 -12.99
CA MET A 80 7.81 10.29 -14.04
C MET A 80 7.64 8.85 -13.55
N ASP A 81 8.02 8.54 -12.31
CA ASP A 81 7.84 7.20 -11.72
C ASP A 81 6.36 6.80 -11.57
N GLN A 82 5.45 7.78 -11.43
CA GLN A 82 4.01 7.53 -11.29
C GLN A 82 3.23 7.61 -12.61
N LEU A 83 3.77 8.35 -13.58
CA LEU A 83 3.17 8.53 -14.90
C LEU A 83 2.73 7.22 -15.58
N PRO A 84 3.50 6.11 -15.59
CA PRO A 84 3.09 4.89 -16.28
C PRO A 84 1.89 4.18 -15.63
N TYR A 85 1.61 4.44 -14.35
CA TYR A 85 0.45 3.87 -13.67
C TYR A 85 -0.80 4.73 -13.85
N VAL A 86 -0.60 6.04 -13.91
CA VAL A 86 -1.68 7.02 -13.94
C VAL A 86 -2.11 7.35 -15.39
N ALA A 87 -1.18 7.40 -16.33
CA ALA A 87 -1.46 7.78 -17.72
C ALA A 87 -2.36 6.79 -18.48
N PRO A 88 -2.20 5.45 -18.41
CA PRO A 88 -3.01 4.53 -19.19
C PRO A 88 -4.53 4.66 -18.98
N PRO A 89 -5.07 4.71 -17.74
CA PRO A 89 -6.50 4.88 -17.54
C PRO A 89 -7.02 6.24 -18.03
N PHE A 90 -6.22 7.32 -17.92
CA PHE A 90 -6.63 8.64 -18.41
C PHE A 90 -6.67 8.71 -19.93
N VAL A 91 -5.66 8.15 -20.60
CA VAL A 91 -5.64 8.07 -22.08
C VAL A 91 -6.82 7.23 -22.56
N LEU A 92 -7.06 6.08 -21.94
CA LEU A 92 -8.19 5.23 -22.30
C LEU A 92 -9.53 5.94 -22.12
N ALA A 93 -9.74 6.64 -21.01
CA ALA A 93 -10.95 7.40 -20.76
C ALA A 93 -11.19 8.48 -21.82
N TYR A 94 -10.13 9.19 -22.22
CA TYR A 94 -10.22 10.21 -23.26
C TYR A 94 -10.58 9.62 -24.63
N LEU A 95 -9.98 8.48 -24.99
CA LEU A 95 -10.30 7.79 -26.24
C LEU A 95 -11.75 7.29 -26.28
N ILE A 96 -12.27 6.77 -25.16
CA ILE A 96 -13.67 6.34 -25.06
C ILE A 96 -14.60 7.55 -25.21
N TYR A 97 -14.26 8.67 -24.58
CA TYR A 97 -15.03 9.91 -24.65
C TYR A 97 -15.12 10.43 -26.11
N ASP A 98 -13.98 10.60 -26.79
CA ASP A 98 -13.94 11.09 -28.18
C ASP A 98 -14.68 10.13 -29.14
N TRP A 99 -14.55 8.82 -28.93
CA TRP A 99 -15.30 7.83 -29.71
C TRP A 99 -16.81 7.95 -29.48
N ALA A 100 -17.25 8.05 -28.22
CA ALA A 100 -18.66 8.12 -27.87
C ALA A 100 -19.34 9.36 -28.46
N GLU A 101 -18.68 10.52 -28.41
CA GLU A 101 -19.20 11.77 -28.96
C GLU A 101 -19.35 11.67 -30.49
N ARG A 102 -18.34 11.14 -31.19
CA ARG A 102 -18.40 10.94 -32.66
C ARG A 102 -19.50 9.95 -33.08
N VAL A 103 -19.69 8.87 -32.33
CA VAL A 103 -20.76 7.90 -32.62
C VAL A 103 -22.13 8.51 -32.35
N HIS A 104 -22.27 9.26 -31.27
CA HIS A 104 -23.51 9.95 -30.94
C HIS A 104 -23.90 10.93 -32.05
N GLU A 105 -22.99 11.79 -32.50
CA GLU A 105 -23.25 12.72 -33.60
C GLU A 105 -23.63 12.01 -34.90
N LYS A 106 -22.97 10.90 -35.24
CA LYS A 106 -23.30 10.10 -36.42
C LYS A 106 -24.69 9.47 -36.30
N SER A 107 -25.04 8.95 -35.12
CA SER A 107 -26.33 8.30 -34.87
C SER A 107 -27.53 9.26 -34.93
N MET A 108 -27.31 10.55 -34.63
CA MET A 108 -28.34 11.58 -34.73
C MET A 108 -28.63 12.00 -36.18
N ARG A 109 -27.76 11.64 -37.14
CA ARG A 109 -27.97 11.94 -38.56
C ARG A 109 -28.80 10.84 -39.23
N LYS A 110 -29.70 11.25 -40.12
CA LYS A 110 -30.52 10.34 -40.93
C LYS A 110 -29.64 9.59 -41.94
N ASN A 111 -29.82 8.29 -42.06
CA ASN A 111 -29.16 7.49 -43.09
C ASN A 111 -30.00 7.49 -44.38
N PRO A 112 -29.48 7.94 -45.52
CA PRO A 112 -30.25 7.99 -46.77
C PRO A 112 -30.62 6.61 -47.32
N ALA A 113 -29.90 5.54 -46.95
CA ALA A 113 -30.16 4.18 -47.44
C ALA A 113 -31.48 3.60 -46.91
N ASP A 114 -31.98 4.11 -45.78
CA ASP A 114 -33.20 3.60 -45.14
C ASP A 114 -34.48 4.04 -45.90
N PHE A 115 -34.38 5.06 -46.77
CA PHE A 115 -35.50 5.59 -47.55
C PHE A 115 -35.50 5.12 -49.02
N ALA A 116 -34.56 4.24 -49.41
CA ALA A 116 -34.38 3.85 -50.81
C ALA A 116 -35.45 2.87 -51.33
N ASN A 117 -36.12 2.12 -50.45
CA ASN A 117 -37.13 1.12 -50.79
C ASN A 117 -38.50 1.41 -50.14
N ASP A 118 -38.70 2.59 -49.57
CA ASP A 118 -39.97 3.01 -48.99
C ASP A 118 -40.89 3.45 -50.14
N LYS A 119 -41.98 2.71 -50.36
CA LYS A 119 -42.91 2.86 -51.49
C LYS A 119 -44.35 2.86 -50.99
#